data_AF-A0A2S4XHC0-F1
#
_entry.id   AF-A0A2S4XHC0-F1
#
_cell.length_a   1.000
_cell.length_b   1.000
_cell.length_c   1.000
_cell.angle_alpha   90.00
_cell.angle_beta   90.00
_cell.angle_gamma   90.00
#
_symmetry.space_group_name_H-M   'P 1'
#
loop_
_entity.id
_entity.type
_entity.pdbx_description
1 polymer ?
#
loop_
_entity_poly.entity_id
_entity_poly.type
_entity_poly.pdbx_seq_one_letter_code
_entity_poly.pdbx_strand_id
1 'polypeptide(L)'
;MTPATTTTDPAEDAGHIPAAARPRTARTARLRRHAVLVVPTLLGIADSFLVNDVDQPLELGVSLFAALALLLRRRLPLTVFLATLPGLYIGYIWFAPMIALYTVAALRPGRARLGTCAFLLIAAHFFPYPIGDWEPTAYRENTLVLIDASVTSAGPIGLGLLVRTRRELAARVADLTRSLEREDRLIADRVLATERARLAREMHDVVAHQVSLISLQAGALQVASEDAAAREG
;
A
#
# COMPACT_ATOMS: atom_id res chain seq x y z
N MET A 1 -44.01 -26.43 45.12
CA MET A 1 -42.67 -26.03 44.62
C MET A 1 -42.42 -26.86 43.38
N THR A 2 -42.77 -26.30 42.23
CA THR A 2 -42.83 -26.98 40.94
C THR A 2 -42.45 -25.95 39.88
N PRO A 3 -41.46 -26.21 39.00
CA PRO A 3 -40.99 -25.21 38.05
C PRO A 3 -41.88 -25.20 36.80
N ALA A 4 -42.24 -24.00 36.35
CA ALA A 4 -42.89 -23.80 35.05
C ALA A 4 -41.79 -23.72 33.98
N THR A 5 -41.80 -24.69 33.06
CA THR A 5 -41.00 -24.71 31.85
C THR A 5 -41.61 -23.76 30.82
N THR A 6 -40.94 -22.63 30.58
CA THR A 6 -41.26 -21.74 29.45
C THR A 6 -40.57 -22.29 28.21
N THR A 7 -41.35 -22.94 27.35
CA THR A 7 -40.94 -23.38 26.02
C THR A 7 -40.54 -22.16 25.19
N THR A 8 -39.25 -22.03 24.89
CA THR A 8 -38.74 -21.02 23.95
C THR A 8 -38.66 -21.68 22.58
N ASP A 9 -39.42 -21.15 21.63
CA ASP A 9 -39.56 -21.64 20.26
C ASP A 9 -38.24 -21.42 19.47
N PRO A 10 -37.60 -22.47 18.92
CA PRO A 10 -36.33 -22.34 18.21
C PRO A 10 -36.46 -21.81 16.77
N ALA A 11 -37.66 -21.41 16.33
CA ALA A 11 -37.93 -21.04 14.94
C ALA A 11 -37.80 -19.53 14.62
N GLU A 12 -37.55 -18.65 15.60
CA GLU A 12 -37.53 -17.19 15.37
C GLU A 12 -36.14 -16.60 15.09
N ASP A 13 -35.07 -17.40 15.09
CA ASP A 13 -33.68 -16.92 14.88
C ASP A 13 -33.14 -17.14 13.45
N ALA A 14 -34.00 -17.58 12.52
CA ALA A 14 -33.62 -17.78 11.13
C ALA A 14 -33.96 -16.54 10.28
N GLY A 15 -33.06 -15.56 10.23
CA GLY A 15 -33.14 -14.57 9.15
C GLY A 15 -32.46 -13.21 9.30
N HIS A 16 -31.71 -12.93 10.37
CA HIS A 16 -30.97 -11.66 10.40
C HIS A 16 -29.62 -11.81 9.68
N ILE A 17 -29.63 -11.75 8.34
CA ILE A 17 -28.41 -11.48 7.57
C ILE A 17 -28.03 -10.03 7.89
N PRO A 18 -26.94 -9.74 8.63
CA PRO A 18 -26.55 -8.37 8.92
C PRO A 18 -26.28 -7.65 7.60
N ALA A 19 -27.03 -6.58 7.38
CA ALA A 19 -26.96 -5.75 6.18
C ALA A 19 -25.51 -5.38 5.85
N ALA A 20 -25.07 -5.80 4.67
CA ALA A 20 -23.74 -5.52 4.14
C ALA A 20 -23.34 -4.04 4.33
N ALA A 21 -22.29 -3.83 5.11
CA ALA A 21 -21.70 -2.51 5.36
C ALA A 21 -21.19 -1.88 4.05
N ARG A 22 -22.06 -1.09 3.40
CA ARG A 22 -21.72 -0.22 2.25
C ARG A 22 -20.81 0.95 2.68
N PRO A 23 -20.08 1.60 1.76
CA PRO A 23 -18.62 1.74 1.81
C PRO A 23 -18.15 3.01 2.56
N ARG A 24 -17.87 2.90 3.86
CA ARG A 24 -17.16 3.97 4.61
C ARG A 24 -15.72 4.19 4.10
N THR A 25 -15.18 3.27 3.31
CA THR A 25 -13.83 3.29 2.74
C THR A 25 -13.66 4.27 1.58
N ALA A 26 -14.69 4.52 0.77
CA ALA A 26 -14.58 5.37 -0.42
C ALA A 26 -14.54 6.87 -0.08
N ARG A 27 -15.36 7.32 0.88
CA ARG A 27 -15.42 8.71 1.33
C ARG A 27 -14.15 9.10 2.10
N THR A 28 -13.67 8.23 2.98
CA THR A 28 -12.40 8.40 3.71
C THR A 28 -11.19 8.39 2.79
N ALA A 29 -11.18 7.55 1.74
CA ALA A 29 -10.10 7.57 0.74
C ALA A 29 -10.05 8.86 -0.09
N ARG A 30 -11.21 9.43 -0.48
CA ARG A 30 -11.26 10.75 -1.16
C ARG A 30 -10.84 11.88 -0.24
N LEU A 31 -11.36 11.93 0.99
CA LEU A 31 -10.95 12.91 2.01
C LEU A 31 -9.45 12.84 2.29
N ARG A 32 -8.86 11.66 2.44
CA ARG A 32 -7.41 11.49 2.61
C ARG A 32 -6.63 11.98 1.38
N ARG A 33 -7.14 11.77 0.16
CA ARG A 33 -6.51 12.25 -1.07
C ARG A 33 -6.51 13.78 -1.16
N HIS A 34 -7.62 14.42 -0.79
CA HIS A 34 -7.74 15.88 -0.76
C HIS A 34 -6.98 16.49 0.42
N ALA A 35 -7.04 15.92 1.62
CA ALA A 35 -6.29 16.37 2.79
C ALA A 35 -4.78 16.36 2.51
N VAL A 36 -4.27 15.30 1.87
CA VAL A 36 -2.86 15.27 1.48
C VAL A 36 -2.52 16.39 0.50
N LEU A 37 -3.44 16.87 -0.36
CA LEU A 37 -3.19 17.98 -1.28
C LEU A 37 -3.32 19.35 -0.61
N VAL A 38 -4.38 19.53 0.19
CA VAL A 38 -4.85 20.79 0.79
C VAL A 38 -4.00 21.20 1.99
N VAL A 39 -3.58 20.25 2.84
CA VAL A 39 -2.78 20.57 4.03
C VAL A 39 -1.46 21.25 3.65
N PRO A 40 -0.67 20.74 2.68
CA PRO A 40 0.60 21.38 2.34
C PRO A 40 0.45 22.69 1.56
N THR A 41 -0.64 22.87 0.82
CA THR A 41 -0.95 24.16 0.17
C THR A 41 -1.37 25.21 1.20
N LEU A 42 -2.19 24.84 2.18
CA LEU A 42 -2.58 25.74 3.27
C LEU A 42 -1.37 26.11 4.15
N LEU A 43 -0.48 25.14 4.41
CA LEU A 43 0.77 25.39 5.12
C LEU A 43 1.68 26.38 4.36
N GLY A 44 1.81 26.23 3.05
CA GLY A 44 2.57 27.17 2.21
C GLY A 44 1.93 28.56 2.12
N ILE A 45 0.60 28.65 2.10
CA ILE A 45 -0.11 29.94 2.16
C ILE A 45 0.13 30.61 3.52
N ALA A 46 0.03 29.86 4.63
CA ALA A 46 0.30 30.39 5.96
C ALA A 46 1.74 30.90 6.11
N ASP A 47 2.73 30.15 5.58
CA ASP A 47 4.14 30.56 5.54
C ASP A 47 4.33 31.88 4.77
N SER A 48 3.68 32.00 3.61
CA SER A 48 3.73 33.23 2.81
C SER A 48 3.24 34.45 3.59
N PHE A 49 2.18 34.32 4.39
CA PHE A 49 1.64 35.40 5.22
C PHE A 49 2.48 35.70 6.47
N LEU A 50 3.25 34.73 6.96
CA LEU A 50 4.15 34.92 8.09
C LEU A 50 5.46 35.63 7.69
N VAL A 51 5.92 35.38 6.46
CA VAL A 51 7.22 35.85 5.98
C VAL A 51 7.13 37.18 5.23
N ASN A 52 6.04 37.43 4.50
CA ASN A 52 5.91 38.63 3.66
C ASN A 52 4.99 39.66 4.33
N ASP A 53 5.47 40.89 4.49
CA ASP A 53 4.63 42.02 4.86
C ASP A 53 3.68 42.38 3.70
N VAL A 54 2.45 42.84 4.04
CA VAL A 54 1.37 43.04 3.06
C VAL A 54 1.70 44.12 2.01
N ASP A 55 2.71 44.95 2.31
CA ASP A 55 3.13 46.09 1.51
C ASP A 55 4.01 45.73 0.30
N GLN A 56 4.36 44.45 0.11
CA GLN A 56 5.20 43.97 -1.01
C GLN A 56 4.41 43.08 -1.99
N PRO A 57 3.64 43.68 -2.94
CA PRO A 57 2.70 42.94 -3.78
C PRO A 57 3.36 41.94 -4.75
N LEU A 58 4.63 42.18 -5.12
CA LEU A 58 5.38 41.30 -6.01
C LEU A 58 5.83 40.02 -5.28
N GLU A 59 6.34 40.15 -4.05
CA GLU A 59 6.77 39.01 -3.22
C GLU A 59 5.57 38.12 -2.85
N LEU A 60 4.45 38.74 -2.48
CA LEU A 60 3.17 38.03 -2.22
C LEU A 60 2.63 37.31 -3.45
N GLY A 61 2.70 37.92 -4.63
CA GLY A 61 2.21 37.31 -5.88
C GLY A 61 2.99 36.07 -6.28
N VAL A 62 4.33 36.12 -6.22
CA VAL A 62 5.21 34.97 -6.51
C VAL A 62 5.01 33.87 -5.47
N SER A 63 4.83 34.27 -4.21
CA SER A 63 4.58 33.38 -3.09
C SER A 63 3.28 32.60 -3.19
N LEU A 64 2.19 33.29 -3.52
CA LEU A 64 0.88 32.68 -3.75
C LEU A 64 0.90 31.77 -4.97
N PHE A 65 1.61 32.16 -6.04
CA PHE A 65 1.81 31.32 -7.22
C PHE A 65 2.56 30.02 -6.89
N ALA A 66 3.63 30.09 -6.09
CA ALA A 66 4.37 28.92 -5.63
C ALA A 66 3.49 27.98 -4.78
N ALA A 67 2.65 28.53 -3.90
CA ALA A 67 1.69 27.76 -3.13
C ALA A 67 0.60 27.10 -4.00
N LEU A 68 0.09 27.82 -5.01
CA LEU A 68 -0.88 27.28 -5.97
C LEU A 68 -0.26 26.20 -6.87
N ALA A 69 1.02 26.33 -7.22
CA ALA A 69 1.74 25.31 -8.00
C ALA A 69 1.78 23.96 -7.27
N LEU A 70 1.75 23.93 -5.93
CA LEU A 70 1.69 22.69 -5.14
C LEU A 70 0.41 21.87 -5.40
N LEU A 71 -0.64 22.42 -6.01
CA LEU A 71 -1.79 21.62 -6.46
C LEU A 71 -1.42 20.65 -7.59
N LEU A 72 -0.46 21.03 -8.44
CA LEU A 72 -0.01 20.21 -9.58
C LEU A 72 1.12 19.24 -9.22
N ARG A 73 1.57 19.21 -7.95
CA ARG A 73 2.78 18.47 -7.53
C ARG A 73 2.71 16.95 -7.75
N ARG A 74 1.50 16.40 -7.82
CA ARG A 74 1.29 14.97 -8.13
C ARG A 74 1.34 14.64 -9.61
N ARG A 75 1.12 15.61 -10.51
CA ARG A 75 1.20 15.41 -11.97
C ARG A 75 2.58 15.77 -12.51
N LEU A 76 3.12 16.92 -12.10
CA LEU A 76 4.36 17.48 -12.61
C LEU A 76 5.32 17.87 -11.46
N PRO A 77 5.84 16.89 -10.68
CA PRO A 77 6.63 17.20 -9.49
C PRO A 77 7.89 18.03 -9.77
N LEU A 78 8.53 17.86 -10.93
CA LEU A 78 9.70 18.65 -11.34
C LEU A 78 9.34 20.09 -11.69
N THR A 79 8.27 20.29 -12.48
CA THR A 79 7.80 21.64 -12.86
C THR A 79 7.38 22.43 -11.64
N VAL A 80 6.73 21.78 -10.67
CA VAL A 80 6.34 22.44 -9.42
C VAL A 80 7.55 22.82 -8.57
N PHE A 81 8.56 21.94 -8.47
CA PHE A 81 9.80 22.28 -7.78
C PHE A 81 10.50 23.50 -8.43
N LEU A 82 10.62 23.50 -9.75
CA LEU A 82 11.17 24.64 -10.49
C LEU A 82 10.33 25.92 -10.29
N ALA A 83 9.00 25.81 -10.25
CA ALA A 83 8.12 26.94 -9.99
C ALA A 83 8.19 27.47 -8.55
N THR A 84 8.60 26.64 -7.58
CA THR A 84 8.81 27.08 -6.18
C THR A 84 10.16 27.76 -5.95
N LEU A 85 11.15 27.59 -6.83
CA LEU A 85 12.48 28.20 -6.66
C LEU A 85 12.44 29.74 -6.70
N PRO A 86 11.73 30.41 -7.63
CA PRO A 86 11.57 31.87 -7.59
C PRO A 86 10.85 32.35 -6.33
N GLY A 87 9.90 31.57 -5.80
CA GLY A 87 9.18 31.91 -4.57
C GLY A 87 10.03 31.78 -3.31
N LEU A 88 10.94 30.83 -3.26
CA LEU A 88 11.97 30.77 -2.22
C LEU A 88 12.94 31.95 -2.33
N TYR A 89 13.40 32.23 -3.54
CA TYR A 89 14.45 33.20 -3.79
C TYR A 89 14.00 34.65 -3.58
N ILE A 90 12.75 34.98 -3.92
CA ILE A 90 12.20 36.34 -3.86
C ILE A 90 11.28 36.52 -2.64
N GLY A 91 10.46 35.52 -2.30
CA GLY A 91 9.45 35.62 -1.25
C GLY A 91 9.78 34.89 0.05
N TYR A 92 10.99 34.33 0.16
CA TYR A 92 11.50 33.61 1.33
C TYR A 92 10.57 32.51 1.87
N ILE A 93 9.79 31.84 1.01
CA ILE A 93 8.95 30.71 1.42
C ILE A 93 9.79 29.44 1.55
N TRP A 94 9.79 28.87 2.74
CA TRP A 94 10.58 27.68 3.06
C TRP A 94 9.80 26.39 2.87
N PHE A 95 8.53 26.35 3.27
CA PHE A 95 7.79 25.09 3.27
C PHE A 95 7.44 24.61 1.86
N ALA A 96 7.11 25.51 0.92
CA ALA A 96 6.74 25.13 -0.44
C ALA A 96 7.82 24.35 -1.20
N PRO A 97 9.08 24.82 -1.31
CA PRO A 97 10.14 24.08 -1.99
C PRO A 97 10.52 22.79 -1.24
N MET A 98 10.46 22.77 0.10
CA MET A 98 10.67 21.53 0.89
C MET A 98 9.62 20.46 0.57
N ILE A 99 8.33 20.84 0.55
CA ILE A 99 7.23 19.95 0.19
C ILE A 99 7.39 19.44 -1.26
N ALA A 100 7.82 20.32 -2.18
CA ALA A 100 8.07 19.95 -3.57
C ALA A 100 9.23 18.95 -3.68
N LEU A 101 10.34 19.17 -2.97
CA LEU A 101 11.50 18.28 -2.95
C LEU A 101 11.17 16.91 -2.33
N TYR A 102 10.43 16.87 -1.22
CA TYR A 102 9.87 15.64 -0.65
C TYR A 102 9.03 14.88 -1.69
N THR A 103 8.19 15.60 -2.45
CA THR A 103 7.31 15.00 -3.45
C THR A 103 8.13 14.41 -4.62
N VAL A 104 9.18 15.07 -5.06
CA VAL A 104 10.12 14.56 -6.07
C VAL A 104 10.80 13.29 -5.55
N ALA A 105 11.32 13.30 -4.33
CA ALA A 105 11.97 12.14 -3.70
C ALA A 105 11.03 10.92 -3.55
N ALA A 106 9.77 11.17 -3.19
CA ALA A 106 8.78 10.12 -2.95
C ALA A 106 8.17 9.53 -4.24
N LEU A 107 8.12 10.28 -5.34
CA LEU A 107 7.41 9.89 -6.57
C LEU A 107 8.31 9.58 -7.77
N ARG A 108 9.55 10.08 -7.82
CA ARG A 108 10.41 9.94 -8.99
C ARG A 108 11.70 9.17 -8.66
N PRO A 109 11.91 7.99 -9.28
CA PRO A 109 13.18 7.28 -9.15
C PRO A 109 14.29 7.99 -9.94
N GLY A 110 15.42 8.25 -9.29
CA GLY A 110 16.63 8.77 -9.93
C GLY A 110 17.52 9.55 -8.96
N ARG A 111 18.61 8.92 -8.50
CA ARG A 111 19.58 9.56 -7.59
C ARG A 111 20.19 10.83 -8.18
N ALA A 112 20.49 10.82 -9.48
CA ALA A 112 21.02 11.99 -10.20
C ALA A 112 20.03 13.17 -10.14
N ARG A 113 18.75 12.96 -10.49
CA ARG A 113 17.72 14.02 -10.47
C ARG A 113 17.49 14.56 -9.07
N LEU A 114 17.45 13.67 -8.07
CA LEU A 114 17.31 14.07 -6.68
C LEU A 114 18.51 14.89 -6.20
N GLY A 115 19.73 14.49 -6.58
CA GLY A 115 20.95 15.24 -6.33
C GLY A 115 20.91 16.63 -6.99
N THR A 116 20.48 16.72 -8.25
CA THR A 116 20.31 18.01 -8.95
C THR A 116 19.27 18.89 -8.25
N CYS A 117 18.13 18.36 -7.82
CA CYS A 117 17.11 19.14 -7.12
C CYS A 117 17.61 19.61 -5.74
N ALA A 118 18.32 18.74 -5.01
CA ALA A 118 18.95 19.11 -3.73
C ALA A 118 19.98 20.23 -3.92
N PHE A 119 20.84 20.09 -4.93
CA PHE A 119 21.83 21.10 -5.27
C PHE A 119 21.19 22.45 -5.63
N LEU A 120 20.14 22.46 -6.45
CA LEU A 120 19.42 23.67 -6.81
C LEU A 120 18.78 24.35 -5.60
N LEU A 121 18.24 23.57 -4.64
CA LEU A 121 17.67 24.13 -3.42
C LEU A 121 18.75 24.76 -2.54
N ILE A 122 19.87 24.05 -2.34
CA ILE A 122 21.01 24.56 -1.56
C ILE A 122 21.57 25.82 -2.21
N ALA A 123 21.74 25.85 -3.53
CA ALA A 123 22.25 27.00 -4.26
C ALA A 123 21.30 28.20 -4.17
N ALA A 124 19.99 27.99 -4.28
CA ALA A 124 18.99 29.04 -4.15
C ALA A 124 18.91 29.60 -2.72
N HIS A 125 19.17 28.78 -1.70
CA HIS A 125 19.20 29.23 -0.31
C HIS A 125 20.52 29.93 0.07
N PHE A 126 21.64 29.48 -0.53
CA PHE A 126 22.96 30.00 -0.21
C PHE A 126 23.23 31.40 -0.78
N PHE A 127 22.63 31.74 -1.92
CA PHE A 127 22.78 33.07 -2.51
C PHE A 127 21.76 34.06 -1.94
N PRO A 128 22.18 35.10 -1.19
CA PRO A 128 21.27 36.10 -0.67
C PRO A 128 20.64 36.93 -1.80
N TYR A 129 19.42 37.41 -1.57
CA TYR A 129 18.75 38.39 -2.40
C TYR A 129 18.64 39.72 -1.63
N PRO A 130 19.08 40.86 -2.19
CA PRO A 130 19.75 41.05 -3.48
C PRO A 130 21.20 40.54 -3.48
N ILE A 131 21.69 40.07 -4.64
CA ILE A 131 23.05 39.51 -4.84
C ILE A 131 24.16 40.53 -4.48
N GLY A 132 23.83 41.82 -4.42
CA GLY A 132 24.76 42.91 -4.08
C GLY A 132 25.22 42.93 -2.62
N ASP A 133 24.48 42.29 -1.71
CA ASP A 133 24.82 42.23 -0.29
C ASP A 133 25.71 41.02 0.06
N TRP A 134 26.13 40.25 -0.95
CA TRP A 134 27.01 39.10 -0.73
C TRP A 134 28.42 39.57 -0.38
N GLU A 135 28.78 39.47 0.91
CA GLU A 135 30.12 39.79 1.41
C GLU A 135 30.99 38.51 1.49
N PRO A 136 31.96 38.31 0.58
CA PRO A 136 32.74 37.05 0.51
C PRO A 136 33.65 36.82 1.74
N THR A 137 33.90 37.87 2.51
CA THR A 137 34.78 37.87 3.70
C THR A 137 34.09 37.36 4.96
N ALA A 138 32.76 37.22 4.96
CA ALA A 138 31.96 36.71 6.08
C ALA A 138 31.98 35.16 6.16
N TYR A 139 33.18 34.55 6.21
CA TYR A 139 33.36 33.09 6.13
C TYR A 139 32.52 32.30 7.15
N ARG A 140 32.40 32.80 8.38
CA ARG A 140 31.64 32.13 9.45
C ARG A 140 30.14 32.11 9.15
N GLU A 141 29.60 33.22 8.68
CA GLU A 141 28.17 33.35 8.36
C GLU A 141 27.82 32.52 7.12
N ASN A 142 28.62 32.63 6.05
CA ASN A 142 28.47 31.82 4.85
C ASN A 142 28.53 30.31 5.14
N THR A 143 29.42 29.88 6.05
CA THR A 143 29.50 28.48 6.46
C THR A 143 28.25 28.03 7.22
N LEU A 144 27.72 28.87 8.11
CA LEU A 144 26.49 28.56 8.86
C LEU A 144 25.27 28.46 7.93
N VAL A 145 25.14 29.38 6.97
CA VAL A 145 24.06 29.35 5.96
C VAL A 145 24.16 28.08 5.10
N LEU A 146 25.36 27.67 4.69
CA LEU A 146 25.55 26.44 3.91
C LEU A 146 25.17 25.18 4.70
N ILE A 147 25.53 25.12 5.98
CA ILE A 147 25.16 24.00 6.86
C ILE A 147 23.64 23.95 7.01
N ASP A 148 23.01 25.09 7.30
CA ASP A 148 21.55 25.20 7.41
C ASP A 148 20.84 24.76 6.13
N ALA A 149 21.28 25.26 4.96
CA ALA A 149 20.78 24.84 3.65
C ALA A 149 20.79 23.32 3.48
N SER A 150 21.91 22.71 3.87
CA SER A 150 22.16 21.29 3.70
C SER A 150 21.28 20.45 4.63
N VAL A 151 21.18 20.84 5.90
CA VAL A 151 20.34 20.16 6.90
C VAL A 151 18.87 20.26 6.52
N THR A 152 18.42 21.46 6.15
CA THR A 152 17.04 21.71 5.74
C THR A 152 16.67 20.91 4.49
N SER A 153 17.58 20.77 3.53
CA SER A 153 17.36 19.94 2.33
C SER A 153 17.32 18.44 2.64
N ALA A 154 18.12 17.97 3.59
CA ALA A 154 18.24 16.55 3.91
C ALA A 154 16.95 15.95 4.48
N GLY A 155 16.20 16.71 5.30
CA GLY A 155 14.96 16.25 5.94
C GLY A 155 13.88 15.79 4.94
N PRO A 156 13.42 16.65 4.02
CA PRO A 156 12.44 16.30 2.99
C PRO A 156 12.88 15.14 2.10
N ILE A 157 14.15 15.09 1.74
CA ILE A 157 14.74 14.01 0.94
C ILE A 157 14.64 12.68 1.71
N GLY A 158 15.09 12.66 2.96
CA GLY A 158 15.07 11.46 3.80
C GLY A 158 13.66 10.94 4.03
N LEU A 159 12.70 11.84 4.35
CA LEU A 159 11.30 11.49 4.50
C LEU A 159 10.68 10.96 3.20
N GLY A 160 11.01 11.58 2.05
CA GLY A 160 10.52 11.14 0.74
C GLY A 160 11.02 9.74 0.39
N LEU A 161 12.31 9.48 0.62
CA LEU A 161 12.91 8.17 0.45
C LEU A 161 12.29 7.14 1.39
N LEU A 162 12.15 7.44 2.68
CA LEU A 162 11.54 6.53 3.66
C LEU A 162 10.10 6.13 3.29
N VAL A 163 9.28 7.10 2.90
CA VAL A 163 7.90 6.83 2.46
C VAL A 163 7.89 5.95 1.21
N ARG A 164 8.83 6.18 0.29
CA ARG A 164 8.99 5.36 -0.90
C ARG A 164 9.40 3.92 -0.55
N THR A 165 10.43 3.71 0.26
CA THR A 165 10.85 2.36 0.68
C THR A 165 9.74 1.64 1.42
N ARG A 166 9.00 2.33 2.30
CA ARG A 166 7.84 1.74 2.99
C ARG A 166 6.75 1.29 2.02
N ARG A 167 6.46 2.07 0.97
CA ARG A 167 5.48 1.69 -0.07
C ARG A 167 5.96 0.51 -0.90
N GLU A 168 7.23 0.51 -1.31
CA GLU A 168 7.83 -0.59 -2.07
C GLU A 168 7.83 -1.88 -1.25
N LEU A 169 8.15 -1.81 0.05
CA LEU A 169 8.12 -2.97 0.95
C LEU A 169 6.70 -3.48 1.18
N ALA A 170 5.73 -2.59 1.43
CA ALA A 170 4.34 -2.98 1.61
C ALA A 170 3.76 -3.65 0.34
N ALA A 171 4.13 -3.17 -0.85
CA ALA A 171 3.75 -3.81 -2.10
C ALA A 171 4.35 -5.22 -2.22
N ARG A 172 5.64 -5.39 -1.93
CA ARG A 172 6.31 -6.70 -1.95
C ARG A 172 5.69 -7.68 -0.96
N VAL A 173 5.37 -7.24 0.26
CA VAL A 173 4.70 -8.07 1.26
C VAL A 173 3.33 -8.52 0.74
N ALA A 174 2.54 -7.59 0.19
CA ALA A 174 1.23 -7.93 -0.37
C ALA A 174 1.33 -8.92 -1.54
N ASP A 175 2.33 -8.79 -2.40
CA ASP A 175 2.56 -9.73 -3.51
C ASP A 175 3.02 -11.11 -3.02
N LEU A 176 3.87 -11.15 -1.99
CA LEU A 176 4.29 -12.39 -1.35
C LEU A 176 3.10 -13.10 -0.69
N THR A 177 2.29 -12.39 0.09
CA THR A 177 1.08 -12.95 0.72
C THR A 177 0.14 -13.55 -0.32
N ARG A 178 -0.13 -12.83 -1.42
CA ARG A 178 -0.95 -13.37 -2.52
C ARG A 178 -0.35 -14.60 -3.18
N SER A 179 0.97 -14.71 -3.21
CA SER A 179 1.67 -15.86 -3.80
C SER A 179 1.56 -17.08 -2.89
N LEU A 180 1.79 -16.91 -1.59
CA LEU A 180 1.61 -17.94 -0.58
C LEU A 180 0.15 -18.44 -0.54
N GLU A 181 -0.83 -17.53 -0.55
CA GLU A 181 -2.26 -17.91 -0.59
C GLU A 181 -2.62 -18.76 -1.82
N ARG A 182 -1.92 -18.59 -2.94
CA ARG A 182 -2.12 -19.41 -4.15
C ARG A 182 -1.45 -20.77 -3.99
N GLU A 183 -0.24 -20.81 -3.43
CA GLU A 183 0.49 -22.05 -3.19
C GLU A 183 -0.26 -22.96 -2.21
N ASP A 184 -0.73 -22.41 -1.09
CA ASP A 184 -1.51 -23.16 -0.08
C ASP A 184 -2.77 -23.78 -0.68
N ARG A 185 -3.47 -23.06 -1.57
CA ARG A 185 -4.64 -23.59 -2.28
C ARG A 185 -4.27 -24.75 -3.19
N LEU A 186 -3.18 -24.64 -3.95
CA LEU A 186 -2.72 -25.71 -4.83
C LEU A 186 -2.28 -26.95 -4.04
N ILE A 187 -1.63 -26.76 -2.89
CA ILE A 187 -1.25 -27.85 -2.00
C ILE A 187 -2.51 -28.53 -1.45
N ALA A 188 -3.49 -27.77 -0.96
CA ALA A 188 -4.75 -28.31 -0.44
C ALA A 188 -5.49 -29.13 -1.51
N ASP A 189 -5.60 -28.60 -2.73
CA ASP A 189 -6.24 -29.30 -3.86
C ASP A 189 -5.50 -30.59 -4.21
N ARG A 190 -4.16 -30.58 -4.19
CA ARG A 190 -3.33 -31.75 -4.46
C ARG A 190 -3.46 -32.82 -3.38
N VAL A 191 -3.50 -32.42 -2.11
CA VAL A 191 -3.73 -33.33 -0.98
C VAL A 191 -5.11 -33.98 -1.12
N LEU A 192 -6.15 -33.19 -1.36
CA LEU A 192 -7.51 -33.70 -1.56
C LEU A 192 -7.60 -34.66 -2.77
N ALA A 193 -6.95 -34.35 -3.88
CA ALA A 193 -6.91 -35.23 -5.05
C ALA A 193 -6.19 -36.54 -4.76
N THR A 194 -5.08 -36.49 -4.01
CA THR A 194 -4.29 -37.67 -3.62
C THR A 194 -5.10 -38.57 -2.68
N GLU A 195 -5.78 -37.98 -1.68
CA GLU A 195 -6.65 -38.72 -0.77
C GLU A 195 -7.84 -39.36 -1.50
N ARG A 196 -8.48 -38.65 -2.43
CA ARG A 196 -9.54 -39.23 -3.27
C ARG A 196 -9.05 -40.43 -4.09
N ALA A 197 -7.86 -40.33 -4.68
CA ALA A 197 -7.25 -41.42 -5.44
C ALA A 197 -6.84 -42.60 -4.54
N ARG A 198 -6.50 -42.35 -3.29
CA ARG A 198 -6.23 -43.39 -2.29
C ARG A 198 -7.54 -44.09 -1.88
N LEU A 199 -8.57 -43.33 -1.50
CA LEU A 199 -9.88 -43.86 -1.16
C LEU A 199 -10.47 -44.71 -2.30
N ALA A 200 -10.36 -44.25 -3.55
CA ALA A 200 -10.83 -45.02 -4.70
C ALA A 200 -10.11 -46.37 -4.84
N ARG A 201 -8.80 -46.43 -4.54
CA ARG A 201 -8.03 -47.69 -4.54
C ARG A 201 -8.42 -48.60 -3.39
N GLU A 202 -8.52 -48.08 -2.18
CA GLU A 202 -8.97 -48.86 -1.02
C GLU A 202 -10.38 -49.42 -1.22
N MET A 203 -11.30 -48.63 -1.80
CA MET A 203 -12.64 -49.09 -2.18
C MET A 203 -12.57 -50.16 -3.28
N HIS A 204 -11.70 -50.01 -4.27
CA HIS A 204 -11.52 -51.00 -5.33
C HIS A 204 -11.03 -52.33 -4.79
N ASP A 205 -10.04 -52.32 -3.89
CA ASP A 205 -9.47 -53.52 -3.30
C ASP A 205 -10.51 -54.28 -2.46
N VAL A 206 -11.30 -53.57 -1.64
CA VAL A 206 -12.38 -54.17 -0.84
C VAL A 206 -13.47 -54.78 -1.73
N VAL A 207 -13.90 -54.06 -2.76
CA VAL A 207 -14.92 -54.55 -3.70
C VAL A 207 -14.41 -55.75 -4.49
N ALA A 208 -13.19 -55.70 -5.02
CA ALA A 208 -12.58 -56.81 -5.75
C ALA A 208 -12.46 -58.07 -4.89
N HIS A 209 -12.06 -57.90 -3.62
CA HIS A 209 -11.99 -59.00 -2.66
C HIS A 209 -13.36 -59.65 -2.40
N GLN A 210 -14.40 -58.85 -2.16
CA GLN A 210 -15.77 -59.36 -1.95
C GLN A 210 -16.31 -60.10 -3.16
N VAL A 211 -16.10 -59.56 -4.37
CA VAL A 211 -16.53 -60.22 -5.61
C VAL A 211 -15.80 -61.55 -5.81
N SER A 212 -14.49 -61.60 -5.51
CA SER A 212 -13.72 -62.85 -5.58
C SER A 212 -14.26 -63.92 -4.62
N LEU A 213 -14.58 -63.55 -3.37
CA LEU A 213 -15.19 -64.47 -2.39
C LEU A 213 -16.56 -64.99 -2.83
N ILE A 214 -17.43 -64.11 -3.33
CA ILE A 214 -18.76 -64.49 -3.83
C ILE A 214 -18.62 -65.47 -5.01
N SER A 215 -17.72 -65.18 -5.95
CA SER A 215 -17.47 -66.07 -7.09
C SER A 215 -16.97 -67.45 -6.64
N LEU A 216 -16.12 -67.49 -5.61
CA LEU A 216 -15.58 -68.74 -5.06
C LEU A 216 -16.68 -69.56 -4.35
N GLN A 217 -17.57 -68.91 -3.58
CA GLN A 217 -18.73 -69.56 -2.95
C GLN A 217 -19.74 -70.08 -3.98
N ALA A 218 -20.05 -69.29 -5.02
CA ALA A 218 -20.95 -69.70 -6.10
C ALA A 218 -20.40 -70.94 -6.83
N GLY A 219 -19.09 -70.95 -7.16
CA GLY A 219 -18.44 -72.11 -7.76
C GLY A 219 -18.50 -73.36 -6.90
N ALA A 220 -18.29 -73.24 -5.58
CA ALA A 220 -18.40 -74.36 -4.65
C ALA A 220 -19.83 -74.94 -4.56
N LEU A 221 -20.85 -74.07 -4.59
CA LEU A 221 -22.26 -74.49 -4.62
C LEU A 221 -22.60 -75.23 -5.92
N GLN A 222 -22.08 -74.77 -7.06
CA GLN A 222 -22.28 -75.44 -8.36
C GLN A 222 -21.72 -76.87 -8.34
N VAL A 223 -20.49 -77.04 -7.88
CA VAL A 223 -19.83 -78.36 -7.79
C VAL A 223 -20.55 -79.29 -6.81
N ALA A 224 -20.94 -78.77 -5.64
CA ALA A 224 -21.70 -79.56 -4.67
C ALA A 224 -23.06 -80.02 -5.21
N SER A 225 -23.70 -79.22 -6.07
CA SER A 225 -24.96 -79.59 -6.71
C SER A 225 -24.81 -80.66 -7.81
N GLU A 226 -23.72 -80.62 -8.58
CA GLU A 226 -23.40 -81.67 -9.57
C GLU A 226 -23.06 -83.00 -8.91
N ASP A 227 -22.28 -82.99 -7.81
CA ASP A 227 -21.94 -84.19 -7.03
C ASP A 227 -23.18 -84.85 -6.38
N ALA A 228 -24.18 -84.05 -5.99
CA ALA A 228 -25.45 -84.55 -5.48
C ALA A 228 -26.29 -85.20 -6.60
N ALA A 229 -26.38 -84.56 -7.77
CA ALA A 229 -27.08 -85.13 -8.92
C ALA A 229 -26.41 -86.41 -9.46
N ALA A 230 -25.08 -86.51 -9.37
CA ALA A 230 -24.32 -87.70 -9.76
C ALA A 230 -24.47 -88.89 -8.78
N ARG A 231 -24.98 -88.67 -7.55
CA ARG A 231 -25.23 -89.73 -6.56
C ARG A 231 -26.66 -90.29 -6.58
N GLU A 232 -27.61 -89.59 -7.21
CA GLU A 232 -29.02 -89.99 -7.29
C GLU A 232 -29.40 -90.68 -8.61
N GLY A 233 -28.49 -90.77 -9.58
CA GLY A 233 -28.66 -91.52 -10.83
C GLY A 233 -27.90 -92.84 -10.84
#